data_AF-A0ABD2JAG2-F1
#
_entry.id   AF-A0ABD2JAG2-F1
#
_cell.length_a   1.000
_cell.length_b   1.000
_cell.length_c   1.000
_cell.angle_alpha   90.00
_cell.angle_beta   90.00
_cell.angle_gamma   90.00
#
_symmetry.space_group_name_H-M   'P 1'
#
loop_
_entity.id
_entity.type
_entity.pdbx_description
1 polymer ?
#
loop_
_entity_poly.entity_id
_entity_poly.type
_entity_poly.pdbx_seq_one_letter_code
_entity_poly.pdbx_strand_id
1 'polypeptide(L)'
;MLIREYRIVMPFTIEEYQIGQLFSVTEASRQETGGGEGVQVVRNEPFEGQSLFNGRFTSGQFTHKIIHLDTKVPTWLRAIMPRGSKTLHERSWNAFPYCKTEVTNPDYMKDDFLIRIETMHLSDRGTTKNALDLTKDELNERKVVRIDIANDNEFLRAADILDNTRPSTFRSVNTGRGPLEQQWQTNCEPVMCAYKVVTAGTQIFIKKL
;
A
#
# COMPACT_ATOMS: atom_id res chain seq x y z
N MET A 1 -2.45 -12.79 -14.52
CA MET A 1 -2.77 -11.74 -13.52
C MET A 1 -1.45 -11.04 -13.19
N LEU A 2 -1.41 -9.77 -12.79
CA LEU A 2 -0.14 -9.14 -12.41
C LEU A 2 0.08 -9.35 -10.90
N ILE A 3 1.16 -10.03 -10.50
CA ILE A 3 1.53 -10.22 -9.10
C ILE A 3 2.92 -9.61 -8.82
N ARG A 4 2.98 -8.66 -7.91
CA ARG A 4 4.22 -8.00 -7.46
C ARG A 4 4.30 -8.02 -5.94
N GLU A 5 5.43 -8.45 -5.38
CA GLU A 5 5.68 -8.36 -3.94
C GLU A 5 6.70 -7.26 -3.67
N TYR A 6 6.28 -6.20 -2.99
CA TYR A 6 7.15 -5.13 -2.54
C TYR A 6 7.61 -5.42 -1.12
N ARG A 7 8.92 -5.49 -0.90
CA ARG A 7 9.53 -5.66 0.41
C ARG A 7 10.09 -4.32 0.85
N ILE A 8 9.58 -3.81 1.96
CA ILE A 8 9.94 -2.50 2.50
C ILE A 8 10.51 -2.71 3.89
N VAL A 9 11.84 -2.71 3.99
CA VAL A 9 12.54 -2.71 5.29
C VAL A 9 12.32 -1.35 5.93
N MET A 10 12.11 -1.31 7.25
CA MET A 10 11.90 -0.08 8.02
C MET A 10 12.70 -0.11 9.32
N PRO A 11 13.27 1.03 9.78
CA PRO A 11 14.05 1.13 11.03
C PRO A 11 13.14 1.31 12.27
N PHE A 12 12.13 0.46 12.38
CA PHE A 12 11.09 0.49 13.41
C PHE A 12 10.85 -0.90 13.98
N THR A 13 10.30 -0.98 15.19
CA THR A 13 9.64 -2.22 15.64
C THR A 13 8.30 -2.39 14.93
N ILE A 14 7.73 -3.60 15.01
CA ILE A 14 6.40 -3.89 14.48
C ILE A 14 5.34 -2.98 15.14
N GLU A 15 5.44 -2.76 16.45
CA GLU A 15 4.50 -1.97 17.25
C GLU A 15 4.56 -0.49 16.88
N GLU A 16 5.77 0.05 16.72
CA GLU A 16 5.98 1.43 16.25
C GLU A 16 5.40 1.62 14.85
N TYR A 17 5.60 0.65 13.95
CA TYR A 17 5.07 0.70 12.60
C TYR A 17 3.53 0.69 12.58
N GLN A 18 2.88 -0.12 13.44
CA GLN A 18 1.42 -0.16 13.53
C GLN A 18 0.83 1.24 13.80
N ILE A 19 1.42 1.96 14.76
CA ILE A 19 0.98 3.30 15.15
C ILE A 19 1.33 4.31 14.03
N GLY A 20 2.58 4.28 13.57
CA GLY A 20 3.10 5.20 12.55
C GLY A 20 2.37 5.09 11.21
N GLN A 21 1.99 3.88 10.80
CA GLN A 21 1.23 3.64 9.57
C GLN A 21 -0.14 4.31 9.63
N LEU A 22 -0.88 4.15 10.73
CA LEU A 22 -2.22 4.72 10.88
C LEU A 22 -2.18 6.26 10.87
N PHE A 23 -1.20 6.84 11.55
CA PHE A 23 -0.94 8.28 11.51
C PHE A 23 -0.61 8.75 10.09
N SER A 24 0.34 8.08 9.42
CA SER A 24 0.81 8.47 8.09
C SER A 24 -0.30 8.36 7.04
N VAL A 25 -1.13 7.31 7.10
CA VAL A 25 -2.31 7.16 6.22
C VAL A 25 -3.31 8.30 6.43
N THR A 26 -3.51 8.73 7.68
CA THR A 26 -4.42 9.84 8.01
C THR A 26 -3.90 11.16 7.47
N GLU A 27 -2.62 11.48 7.72
CA GLU A 27 -2.00 12.70 7.20
C GLU A 27 -1.92 12.73 5.67
N ALA A 28 -1.56 11.62 5.03
CA ALA A 28 -1.55 11.51 3.57
C ALA A 28 -2.98 11.71 3.01
N SER A 29 -3.99 11.09 3.62
CA SER A 29 -5.39 11.30 3.19
C SER A 29 -5.81 12.76 3.32
N ARG A 30 -5.37 13.47 4.38
CA ARG A 30 -5.65 14.89 4.59
C ARG A 30 -4.98 15.77 3.54
N GLN A 31 -3.71 15.49 3.19
CA GLN A 31 -2.97 16.23 2.16
C GLN A 31 -3.56 16.02 0.76
N GLU A 32 -4.06 14.82 0.49
CA GLU A 32 -4.64 14.46 -0.81
C GLU A 32 -6.09 14.95 -0.98
N THR A 33 -6.72 15.51 0.05
CA THR A 33 -8.13 15.93 0.04
C THR A 33 -8.28 17.45 -0.01
N GLY A 34 -8.96 17.95 -1.05
CA GLY A 34 -9.21 19.38 -1.24
C GLY A 34 -10.02 19.66 -2.52
N GLY A 35 -10.81 20.74 -2.52
CA GLY A 35 -11.48 21.24 -3.73
C GLY A 35 -12.58 20.34 -4.33
N GLY A 36 -13.13 19.41 -3.56
CA GLY A 36 -14.12 18.42 -4.05
C GLY A 36 -13.49 17.11 -4.55
N GLU A 37 -12.17 16.99 -4.49
CA GLU A 37 -11.40 15.79 -4.85
C GLU A 37 -10.69 15.18 -3.63
N GLY A 38 -10.32 13.90 -3.73
CA GLY A 38 -9.53 13.22 -2.71
C GLY A 38 -10.24 12.02 -2.08
N VAL A 39 -10.00 11.82 -0.78
CA VAL A 39 -10.37 10.59 -0.06
C VAL A 39 -11.55 10.85 0.86
N GLN A 40 -12.70 10.25 0.54
CA GLN A 40 -13.88 10.25 1.40
C GLN A 40 -13.91 8.98 2.26
N VAL A 41 -13.86 9.12 3.58
CA VAL A 41 -14.04 7.99 4.50
C VAL A 41 -15.54 7.74 4.68
N VAL A 42 -16.02 6.59 4.20
CA VAL A 42 -17.44 6.18 4.28
C VAL A 42 -17.70 5.37 5.55
N ARG A 43 -16.79 4.45 5.88
CA ARG A 43 -16.84 3.67 7.12
C ARG A 43 -15.45 3.55 7.73
N ASN A 44 -15.42 3.56 9.05
CA ASN A 44 -14.25 3.28 9.86
C ASN A 44 -14.73 2.67 11.19
N GLU A 45 -14.78 1.35 11.27
CA GLU A 45 -15.38 0.61 12.38
C GLU A 45 -14.59 -0.67 12.68
N PRO A 46 -14.58 -1.14 13.93
CA PRO A 46 -14.03 -2.45 14.25
C PRO A 46 -14.83 -3.55 13.53
N PHE A 47 -14.18 -4.67 13.22
CA PHE A 47 -14.85 -5.86 12.71
C PHE A 47 -14.47 -7.09 13.54
N GLU A 48 -15.38 -8.07 13.58
CA GLU A 48 -15.19 -9.38 14.22
C GLU A 48 -15.80 -10.48 13.34
N GLY A 49 -15.34 -11.72 13.51
CA GLY A 49 -15.86 -12.91 12.83
C GLY A 49 -15.47 -13.07 11.35
N GLN A 50 -14.78 -12.09 10.76
CA GLN A 50 -14.32 -12.19 9.38
C GLN A 50 -12.99 -12.94 9.30
N SER A 51 -13.03 -14.17 8.78
CA SER A 51 -11.84 -14.98 8.55
C SER A 51 -10.93 -14.37 7.49
N LEU A 52 -9.74 -13.95 7.91
CA LEU A 52 -8.67 -13.42 7.08
C LEU A 52 -7.44 -14.31 7.18
N PHE A 53 -6.67 -14.36 6.10
CA PHE A 53 -5.43 -15.11 6.00
C PHE A 53 -5.56 -16.56 6.51
N ASN A 54 -6.43 -17.34 5.84
CA ASN A 54 -6.72 -18.74 6.17
C ASN A 54 -7.24 -18.93 7.62
N GLY A 55 -7.97 -17.95 8.15
CA GLY A 55 -8.57 -18.00 9.49
C GLY A 55 -7.63 -17.68 10.64
N ARG A 56 -6.39 -17.22 10.35
CA ARG A 56 -5.44 -16.82 11.40
C ARG A 56 -5.81 -15.50 12.06
N PHE A 57 -6.58 -14.65 11.35
CA PHE A 57 -7.05 -13.38 11.88
C PHE A 57 -8.57 -13.27 11.69
N THR A 58 -9.28 -12.85 12.73
CA THR A 58 -10.75 -12.82 12.74
C THR A 58 -11.35 -11.48 13.19
N SER A 59 -10.51 -10.57 13.68
CA SER A 59 -10.93 -9.24 14.14
C SER A 59 -9.89 -8.19 13.78
N GLY A 60 -10.30 -6.92 13.82
CA GLY A 60 -9.44 -5.78 13.49
C GLY A 60 -10.24 -4.52 13.18
N GLN A 61 -9.67 -3.64 12.37
CA GLN A 61 -10.33 -2.41 11.92
C GLN A 61 -10.70 -2.51 10.44
N PHE A 62 -11.95 -2.21 10.11
CA PHE A 62 -12.43 -2.09 8.74
C PHE A 62 -12.55 -0.63 8.35
N THR A 63 -12.08 -0.31 7.14
CA THR A 63 -12.32 1.00 6.53
C THR A 63 -12.85 0.84 5.12
N HIS A 64 -13.80 1.69 4.76
CA HIS A 64 -14.26 1.86 3.39
C HIS A 64 -14.08 3.32 3.01
N LYS A 65 -13.28 3.56 1.98
CA LYS A 65 -13.00 4.87 1.41
C LYS A 65 -13.43 4.93 -0.04
N ILE A 66 -13.91 6.10 -0.47
CA ILE A 66 -14.15 6.43 -1.88
C ILE A 66 -13.08 7.44 -2.29
N ILE A 67 -12.30 7.10 -3.30
CA ILE A 67 -11.25 7.95 -3.86
C ILE A 67 -11.78 8.56 -5.14
N HIS A 68 -11.87 9.88 -5.16
CA HIS A 68 -12.31 10.67 -6.33
C HIS A 68 -11.10 11.04 -7.17
N LEU A 69 -11.04 10.52 -8.39
CA LEU A 69 -9.88 10.53 -9.29
C LEU A 69 -9.86 11.70 -10.30
N ASP A 70 -10.79 12.66 -10.18
CA ASP A 70 -11.10 13.65 -11.21
C ASP A 70 -9.88 14.32 -11.85
N THR A 71 -9.04 15.08 -11.13
CA THR A 71 -7.85 15.69 -11.73
C THR A 71 -6.55 14.87 -11.64
N LYS A 72 -6.53 13.79 -10.85
CA LYS A 72 -5.31 13.02 -10.54
C LYS A 72 -4.96 11.91 -11.53
N VAL A 73 -5.86 11.60 -12.45
CA VAL A 73 -5.61 10.62 -13.52
C VAL A 73 -4.97 11.30 -14.73
N PRO A 74 -3.92 10.71 -15.35
CA PRO A 74 -3.30 11.23 -16.57
C PRO A 74 -4.33 11.54 -17.65
N THR A 75 -4.14 12.65 -18.38
CA THR A 75 -5.13 13.17 -19.34
C THR A 75 -5.53 12.15 -20.41
N TRP A 76 -4.58 11.33 -20.90
CA TRP A 76 -4.86 10.28 -21.88
C TRP A 76 -5.81 9.21 -21.33
N LEU A 77 -5.66 8.85 -20.05
CA LEU A 77 -6.51 7.87 -19.38
C LEU A 77 -7.88 8.48 -19.05
N ARG A 78 -7.94 9.76 -18.66
CA ARG A 78 -9.20 10.50 -18.48
C ARG A 78 -10.02 10.59 -19.77
N ALA A 79 -9.38 10.77 -20.92
CA ALA A 79 -10.05 10.92 -22.22
C ALA A 79 -10.78 9.64 -22.68
N ILE A 80 -10.30 8.46 -22.24
CA ILE A 80 -10.90 7.16 -22.56
C ILE A 80 -11.82 6.63 -21.45
N MET A 81 -11.88 7.34 -20.32
CA MET A 81 -12.61 6.96 -19.12
C MET A 81 -14.04 7.53 -19.13
N PRO A 82 -15.09 6.69 -19.17
CA PRO A 82 -16.48 7.17 -19.13
C PRO A 82 -16.83 7.79 -17.77
N ARG A 83 -17.88 8.63 -17.74
CA ARG A 83 -18.18 9.52 -16.59
C ARG A 83 -18.30 8.84 -15.22
N GLY A 84 -18.68 7.54 -15.16
CA GLY A 84 -18.77 6.75 -13.92
C GLY A 84 -17.46 6.06 -13.48
N SER A 85 -16.36 6.19 -14.22
CA SER A 85 -15.08 5.53 -13.91
C SER A 85 -14.19 6.30 -12.93
N LYS A 86 -14.67 7.43 -12.39
CA LYS A 86 -13.86 8.39 -11.65
C LYS A 86 -13.78 8.13 -10.14
N THR A 87 -14.44 7.09 -9.66
CA THR A 87 -14.51 6.73 -8.24
C THR A 87 -13.88 5.36 -8.04
N LEU A 88 -12.91 5.26 -7.13
CA LEU A 88 -12.41 3.98 -6.66
C LEU A 88 -12.91 3.71 -5.25
N HIS A 89 -13.43 2.51 -5.02
CA HIS A 89 -13.82 2.04 -3.71
C HIS A 89 -12.66 1.23 -3.14
N GLU A 90 -12.01 1.77 -2.11
CA GLU A 90 -11.00 1.08 -1.31
C GLU A 90 -11.67 0.51 -0.05
N ARG A 91 -11.63 -0.81 0.10
CA ARG A 91 -12.03 -1.52 1.31
C ARG A 91 -10.81 -2.15 1.94
N SER A 92 -10.52 -1.80 3.19
CA SER A 92 -9.33 -2.26 3.89
C SER A 92 -9.69 -2.90 5.22
N TRP A 93 -9.20 -4.11 5.44
CA TRP A 93 -9.26 -4.89 6.67
C TRP A 93 -7.88 -4.93 7.30
N ASN A 94 -7.70 -4.16 8.36
CA ASN A 94 -6.47 -4.11 9.12
C ASN A 94 -6.60 -5.05 10.33
N ALA A 95 -6.02 -6.24 10.21
CA ALA A 95 -5.92 -7.25 11.26
C ALA A 95 -4.45 -7.45 11.65
N PHE A 96 -3.80 -6.33 12.01
CA PHE A 96 -2.36 -6.23 12.20
C PHE A 96 -1.80 -7.42 13.01
N PRO A 97 -0.71 -8.08 12.56
CA PRO A 97 0.24 -7.66 11.53
C PRO A 97 -0.16 -7.95 10.08
N TYR A 98 -1.35 -8.51 9.83
CA TYR A 98 -1.86 -8.74 8.48
C TYR A 98 -2.86 -7.64 8.06
N CYS A 99 -2.70 -7.12 6.85
CA CYS A 99 -3.66 -6.18 6.27
C CYS A 99 -4.08 -6.66 4.90
N LYS A 100 -5.37 -6.54 4.59
CA LYS A 100 -5.93 -6.77 3.26
C LYS A 100 -6.65 -5.54 2.77
N THR A 101 -6.38 -5.10 1.56
CA THR A 101 -7.05 -4.00 0.90
C THR A 101 -7.52 -4.45 -0.48
N GLU A 102 -8.75 -4.11 -0.83
CA GLU A 102 -9.34 -4.33 -2.14
C GLU A 102 -9.78 -2.98 -2.71
N VAL A 103 -9.29 -2.67 -3.92
CA VAL A 103 -9.67 -1.48 -4.68
C VAL A 103 -10.46 -1.93 -5.89
N THR A 104 -11.67 -1.40 -6.00
CA THR A 104 -12.66 -1.74 -7.03
C THR A 104 -13.23 -0.48 -7.68
N ASN A 105 -13.81 -0.61 -8.86
CA ASN A 105 -14.54 0.47 -9.54
C ASN A 105 -15.97 0.00 -9.84
N PRO A 106 -16.86 -0.05 -8.83
CA PRO A 106 -18.17 -0.68 -8.96
C PRO A 106 -19.08 0.03 -9.99
N ASP A 107 -18.89 1.33 -10.18
CA ASP A 107 -19.76 2.16 -11.01
C ASP A 107 -19.54 1.97 -12.51
N TYR A 108 -18.37 1.46 -12.93
CA TYR A 108 -18.06 1.26 -14.35
C TYR A 108 -17.45 -0.11 -14.66
N MET A 109 -16.28 -0.42 -14.12
CA MET A 109 -15.61 -1.70 -14.42
C MET A 109 -16.22 -2.89 -13.66
N LYS A 110 -17.00 -2.67 -12.61
CA LYS A 110 -17.63 -3.73 -11.82
C LYS A 110 -16.61 -4.82 -11.44
N ASP A 111 -16.85 -6.06 -11.85
CA ASP A 111 -16.01 -7.23 -11.58
C ASP A 111 -14.77 -7.31 -12.49
N ASP A 112 -14.70 -6.46 -13.52
CA ASP A 112 -13.60 -6.43 -14.48
C ASP A 112 -12.36 -5.68 -13.95
N PHE A 113 -12.43 -5.08 -12.76
CA PHE A 113 -11.30 -4.37 -12.13
C PHE A 113 -11.17 -4.70 -10.66
N LEU A 114 -10.03 -5.31 -10.30
CA LEU A 114 -9.65 -5.55 -8.91
C LEU A 114 -8.15 -5.32 -8.74
N ILE A 115 -7.80 -4.44 -7.81
CA ILE A 115 -6.47 -4.41 -7.21
C ILE A 115 -6.60 -4.92 -5.79
N ARG A 116 -5.95 -6.04 -5.49
CA ARG A 116 -5.85 -6.58 -4.14
C ARG A 116 -4.45 -6.34 -3.62
N ILE A 117 -4.37 -5.85 -2.40
CA ILE A 117 -3.12 -5.61 -1.69
C ILE A 117 -3.20 -6.38 -0.39
N GLU A 118 -2.31 -7.33 -0.21
CA GLU A 118 -2.16 -8.09 1.03
C GLU A 118 -0.79 -7.77 1.61
N THR A 119 -0.74 -7.50 2.92
CA THR A 119 0.51 -7.11 3.59
C THR A 119 0.70 -7.91 4.85
N MET A 120 1.90 -8.47 5.03
CA MET A 120 2.35 -9.05 6.29
C MET A 120 3.52 -8.24 6.84
N HIS A 121 3.50 -7.92 8.12
CA HIS A 121 4.59 -7.21 8.82
C HIS A 121 5.35 -8.20 9.69
N LEU A 122 6.66 -8.37 9.44
CA LEU A 122 7.51 -9.32 10.16
C LEU A 122 8.77 -8.63 10.70
N SER A 123 9.28 -9.11 11.83
CA SER A 123 10.52 -8.61 12.46
C SER A 123 11.76 -9.21 11.79
N ASP A 124 11.91 -8.97 10.50
CA ASP A 124 13.07 -9.39 9.72
C ASP A 124 13.49 -8.31 8.70
N ARG A 125 14.52 -8.61 7.91
CA ARG A 125 15.09 -7.71 6.90
C ARG A 125 14.63 -8.04 5.48
N GLY A 126 13.40 -8.52 5.31
CA GLY A 126 12.90 -8.89 3.98
C GLY A 126 13.42 -10.24 3.48
N THR A 127 13.77 -11.15 4.39
CA THR A 127 14.39 -12.46 4.09
C THR A 127 13.37 -13.60 3.98
N THR A 128 12.18 -13.47 4.59
CA THR A 128 11.11 -14.46 4.48
C THR A 128 10.70 -14.68 3.01
N LYS A 129 10.63 -15.94 2.59
CA LYS A 129 10.44 -16.29 1.16
C LYS A 129 8.99 -16.17 0.69
N ASN A 130 8.02 -16.51 1.55
CA ASN A 130 6.59 -16.50 1.24
C ASN A 130 5.78 -16.07 2.47
N ALA A 131 5.83 -14.77 2.82
CA ALA A 131 5.20 -14.26 4.04
C ALA A 131 3.67 -14.29 4.01
N LEU A 132 3.08 -14.42 2.82
CA LEU A 132 1.64 -14.38 2.57
C LEU A 132 1.08 -15.72 2.06
N ASP A 133 1.81 -16.82 2.29
CA ASP A 133 1.36 -18.18 1.94
C ASP A 133 0.78 -18.31 0.51
N LEU A 134 1.38 -17.58 -0.44
CA LEU A 134 1.01 -17.64 -1.86
C LEU A 134 1.13 -19.07 -2.37
N THR A 135 0.21 -19.45 -3.25
CA THR A 135 0.23 -20.74 -3.93
C THR A 135 1.46 -20.88 -4.82
N LYS A 136 1.76 -22.11 -5.26
CA LYS A 136 2.90 -22.37 -6.17
C LYS A 136 2.78 -21.58 -7.47
N ASP A 137 1.58 -21.48 -8.03
CA ASP A 137 1.35 -20.77 -9.30
C ASP A 137 1.52 -19.26 -9.12
N GLU A 138 0.97 -18.70 -8.04
CA GLU A 138 1.17 -17.28 -7.70
C GLU A 138 2.65 -16.95 -7.45
N LEU A 139 3.39 -17.83 -6.76
CA LEU A 139 4.82 -17.67 -6.53
C LEU A 139 5.63 -17.69 -7.84
N ASN A 140 5.22 -18.51 -8.82
CA ASN A 140 5.86 -18.58 -10.13
C ASN A 140 5.63 -17.30 -10.95
N GLU A 141 4.44 -16.68 -10.84
CA GLU A 141 4.14 -15.39 -11.49
C GLU A 141 4.71 -14.18 -10.74
N ARG A 142 4.90 -14.30 -9.42
CA ARG A 142 5.33 -13.22 -8.54
C ARG A 142 6.72 -12.72 -8.91
N LYS A 143 6.83 -11.40 -9.05
CA LYS A 143 8.12 -10.69 -9.07
C LYS A 143 8.32 -9.88 -7.80
N VAL A 144 9.45 -10.10 -7.13
CA VAL A 144 9.82 -9.39 -5.90
C VAL A 144 10.55 -8.09 -6.26
N VAL A 145 10.15 -7.00 -5.62
CA VAL A 145 10.78 -5.68 -5.69
C VAL A 145 11.18 -5.28 -4.27
N ARG A 146 12.43 -4.89 -4.07
CA ARG A 146 12.90 -4.35 -2.78
C ARG A 146 12.88 -2.83 -2.89
N ILE A 147 12.23 -2.16 -1.96
CA ILE A 147 12.17 -0.70 -1.93
C ILE A 147 13.18 -0.22 -0.89
N ASP A 148 14.13 0.61 -1.31
CA ASP A 148 15.00 1.36 -0.41
C ASP A 148 14.42 2.75 -0.18
N ILE A 149 13.88 2.99 1.02
CA ILE A 149 13.27 4.28 1.39
C ILE A 149 14.29 5.42 1.48
N ALA A 150 15.59 5.14 1.51
CA ALA A 150 16.64 6.15 1.49
C ALA A 150 17.12 6.49 0.06
N ASN A 151 16.64 5.77 -0.96
CA ASN A 151 17.02 5.96 -2.35
C ASN A 151 15.99 6.79 -3.12
N ASP A 152 16.20 8.11 -3.14
CA ASP A 152 15.32 9.05 -3.83
C ASP A 152 15.31 8.90 -5.37
N ASN A 153 16.24 8.14 -5.96
CA ASN A 153 16.44 8.10 -7.41
C ASN A 153 15.81 6.87 -8.09
N GLU A 154 15.29 5.90 -7.32
CA GLU A 154 14.80 4.64 -7.91
C GLU A 154 13.35 4.72 -8.39
N PHE A 155 12.45 5.24 -7.55
CA PHE A 155 11.00 5.23 -7.82
C PHE A 155 10.32 6.59 -7.75
N LEU A 156 11.00 7.62 -7.22
CA LEU A 156 10.44 8.96 -7.06
C LEU A 156 10.73 9.84 -8.28
N ARG A 157 9.80 10.75 -8.60
CA ARG A 157 10.06 11.81 -9.59
C ARG A 157 10.71 12.98 -8.88
N ALA A 158 11.49 13.79 -9.60
CA ALA A 158 12.15 14.97 -9.03
C ALA A 158 11.20 15.92 -8.28
N ALA A 159 9.94 16.03 -8.72
CA ALA A 159 8.93 16.86 -8.06
C ALA A 159 8.40 16.30 -6.73
N ASP A 160 8.54 14.99 -6.50
CA ASP A 160 8.07 14.31 -5.27
C ASP A 160 9.14 14.29 -4.17
N ILE A 161 10.37 14.71 -4.49
CA ILE A 161 11.51 14.69 -3.57
C ILE A 161 11.58 16.04 -2.85
N LEU A 162 11.09 16.07 -1.61
CA LEU A 162 11.10 17.24 -0.75
C LEU A 162 12.14 17.07 0.36
N ASP A 163 12.85 18.14 0.71
CA ASP A 163 13.92 18.06 1.72
C ASP A 163 13.43 17.58 3.09
N ASN A 164 12.16 17.83 3.42
CA ASN A 164 11.54 17.38 4.68
C ASN A 164 10.99 15.95 4.64
N THR A 165 11.03 15.25 3.50
CA THR A 165 10.57 13.86 3.37
C THR A 165 11.70 12.87 3.07
N ARG A 166 12.96 13.31 3.05
CA ARG A 166 14.15 12.48 2.76
C ARG A 166 14.68 11.71 3.98
N PRO A 167 14.57 10.37 4.01
CA PRO A 167 15.11 9.59 5.13
C PRO A 167 16.65 9.56 5.18
N SER A 168 17.31 9.82 4.05
CA SER A 168 18.77 9.86 3.92
C SER A 168 19.42 11.08 4.57
N THR A 169 18.64 12.12 4.89
CA THR A 169 19.12 13.33 5.58
C THR A 169 18.41 13.59 6.91
N PHE A 170 17.27 12.93 7.14
CA PHE A 170 16.47 13.10 8.35
C PHE A 170 17.09 12.40 9.57
N ARG A 171 17.15 13.11 10.70
CA ARG A 171 17.46 12.54 12.01
C ARG A 171 16.34 12.87 12.99
N SER A 172 15.79 11.84 13.63
CA SER A 172 14.79 11.99 14.68
C SER A 172 15.40 12.61 15.93
N VAL A 173 14.85 13.73 16.39
CA VAL A 173 15.25 14.37 17.66
C VAL A 173 14.90 13.51 18.86
N ASN A 174 13.76 12.81 18.81
CA ASN A 174 13.24 12.05 19.95
C ASN A 174 13.93 10.68 20.12
N THR A 175 14.35 10.05 19.02
CA THR A 175 14.90 8.68 19.04
C THR A 175 16.35 8.60 18.61
N GLY A 176 16.90 9.66 18.02
CA GLY A 176 18.26 9.69 17.46
C GLY A 176 18.44 8.89 16.16
N ARG A 177 17.43 8.14 15.70
CA ARG A 177 17.48 7.32 14.48
C ARG A 177 17.61 8.19 13.23
N GLY A 178 18.25 7.63 12.20
CA GLY A 178 18.61 8.35 10.98
C GLY A 178 19.87 9.22 11.17
N PRO A 179 20.45 9.78 10.10
CA PRO A 179 20.08 9.58 8.71
C PRO A 179 20.27 8.14 8.24
N LEU A 180 19.49 7.72 7.25
CA LEU A 180 19.61 6.40 6.63
C LEU A 180 20.68 6.45 5.53
N GLU A 181 21.91 6.09 5.90
CA GLU A 181 23.08 6.11 5.02
C GLU A 181 23.22 4.79 4.23
N GLN A 182 24.30 4.65 3.44
CA GLN A 182 24.56 3.41 2.70
C GLN A 182 24.55 2.19 3.64
N GLN A 183 23.94 1.10 3.17
CA GLN A 183 23.78 -0.15 3.93
C GLN A 183 22.94 -0.04 5.22
N TRP A 184 22.15 1.03 5.40
CA TRP A 184 21.29 1.17 6.59
C TRP A 184 20.37 -0.03 6.81
N GLN A 185 19.87 -0.67 5.74
CA GLN A 185 19.00 -1.85 5.83
C GLN A 185 19.68 -3.06 6.48
N THR A 186 21.01 -3.12 6.48
CA THR A 186 21.79 -4.17 7.15
C THR A 186 22.12 -3.80 8.60
N ASN A 187 22.32 -2.51 8.86
CA ASN A 187 22.91 -2.03 10.12
C ASN A 187 21.89 -1.42 11.10
N CYS A 188 20.66 -1.13 10.65
CA CYS A 188 19.67 -0.48 11.51
C CYS A 188 19.09 -1.44 12.55
N GLU A 189 18.89 -0.96 13.77
CA GLU A 189 18.10 -1.59 14.81
C GLU A 189 17.26 -0.51 15.52
N PRO A 190 15.98 -0.76 15.85
CA PRO A 190 15.19 -1.95 15.52
C PRO A 190 14.91 -2.06 14.00
N VAL A 191 14.47 -3.23 13.56
CA VAL A 191 14.10 -3.48 12.17
C VAL A 191 12.84 -4.34 12.00
N MET A 192 12.08 -4.02 10.96
CA MET A 192 10.97 -4.83 10.45
C MET A 192 10.95 -4.78 8.92
N CYS A 193 10.20 -5.69 8.30
CA CYS A 193 9.89 -5.64 6.87
C CYS A 193 8.39 -5.82 6.60
N ALA A 194 7.84 -4.92 5.79
CA ALA A 194 6.49 -5.03 5.26
C ALA A 194 6.56 -5.79 3.93
N TYR A 195 5.90 -6.93 3.87
CA TYR A 195 5.76 -7.77 2.68
C TYR A 195 4.43 -7.47 2.02
N LYS A 196 4.42 -6.57 1.04
CA LYS A 196 3.21 -6.09 0.38
C LYS A 196 3.04 -6.76 -0.99
N VAL A 197 2.18 -7.76 -1.08
CA VAL A 197 1.80 -8.37 -2.35
C VAL A 197 0.66 -7.58 -2.97
N VAL A 198 0.89 -7.09 -4.19
CA VAL A 198 -0.09 -6.43 -5.03
C VAL A 198 -0.46 -7.37 -6.17
N THR A 199 -1.74 -7.70 -6.22
CA THR A 199 -2.36 -8.49 -7.27
C THR A 199 -3.31 -7.60 -8.04
N ALA A 200 -3.00 -7.31 -9.30
CA ALA A 200 -3.85 -6.52 -10.17
C ALA A 200 -4.41 -7.40 -11.30
N GLY A 201 -5.73 -7.43 -11.41
CA GLY A 201 -6.45 -8.08 -12.49
C GLY A 201 -7.35 -7.05 -13.16
N THR A 202 -7.25 -6.95 -14.48
CA THR A 202 -8.22 -6.22 -15.28
C THR A 202 -8.74 -7.14 -16.38
N GLN A 203 -10.03 -7.44 -16.40
CA GLN A 203 -10.70 -8.00 -17.57
C GLN A 203 -11.07 -6.82 -18.49
N ILE A 204 -10.09 -6.04 -18.92
CA ILE A 204 -10.37 -5.06 -19.97
C ILE A 204 -10.65 -5.88 -21.21
N PHE A 205 -11.94 -6.06 -21.51
CA PHE A 205 -12.39 -6.45 -22.82
C PHE A 205 -11.73 -5.48 -23.81
N ILE A 206 -10.69 -5.96 -24.49
CA ILE A 206 -10.44 -5.61 -25.88
C ILE A 206 -11.65 -6.18 -26.65
N LYS A 207 -12.84 -5.59 -26.44
CA LYS A 207 -13.90 -5.68 -27.43
C LYS A 207 -13.34 -4.91 -28.62
N LYS A 208 -12.79 -5.67 -29.56
CA LYS A 208 -12.47 -5.31 -30.94
C LYS A 208 -12.96 -3.89 -31.28
N LEU A 209 -12.02 -2.96 -31.42
CA LEU A 209 -12.12 -2.00 -32.52
C LEU A 209 -11.89 -2.76 -33.82
#